data_AF-A0A7W2UL20-F1
#
_entry.id   AF-A0A7W2UL20-F1
#
_cell.length_a   1.000
_cell.length_b   1.000
_cell.length_c   1.000
_cell.angle_alpha   90.00
_cell.angle_beta   90.00
_cell.angle_gamma   90.00
#
_symmetry.space_group_name_H-M   'P 1'
#
loop_
_entity.id
_entity.type
_entity.pdbx_description
1 polymer ?
#
loop_
_entity_poly.entity_id
_entity_poly.type
_entity_poly.pdbx_seq_one_letter_code
_entity_poly.pdbx_strand_id
1 'polypeptide(L)' 'MTKIVADLDRCVGAGQCVLTDPDAFDQSGEDGTVVVLQDTPADDEALKRTRVAVEICPSRALSITE' A
#
# COMPACT_ATOMS: atom_id res chain seq x y z
N MET A 1 9.63 2.92 -13.93
CA MET A 1 8.56 3.75 -13.33
C MET A 1 8.21 3.12 -12.01
N THR A 2 8.26 3.91 -10.94
CA THR A 2 8.02 3.43 -9.59
C THR A 2 6.63 2.80 -9.45
N LYS A 3 6.56 1.52 -9.07
CA LYS A 3 5.31 0.74 -8.96
C LYS A 3 5.15 0.10 -7.58
N ILE A 4 3.95 0.20 -7.03
CA ILE A 4 3.50 -0.41 -5.78
C ILE A 4 3.12 -1.86 -6.03
N VAL A 5 3.60 -2.76 -5.16
CA VAL A 5 3.29 -4.19 -5.21
C VAL A 5 2.80 -4.64 -3.84
N ALA A 6 1.69 -5.38 -3.83
CA ALA A 6 1.12 -6.00 -2.64
C ALA A 6 1.16 -7.53 -2.74
N ASP A 7 1.71 -8.17 -1.72
CA ASP A 7 1.70 -9.61 -1.50
C ASP A 7 0.53 -9.95 -0.56
N LEU A 8 -0.56 -10.46 -1.13
CA LEU A 8 -1.78 -10.75 -0.37
C LEU A 8 -1.62 -11.98 0.54
N ASP A 9 -0.74 -12.92 0.21
CA ASP A 9 -0.44 -14.08 1.07
C ASP A 9 0.26 -13.66 2.36
N ARG A 10 0.97 -12.52 2.34
CA ARG A 10 1.61 -11.91 3.51
C ARG A 10 0.76 -10.84 4.18
N CYS A 11 -0.35 -10.41 3.56
CA CYS A 11 -1.16 -9.35 4.12
C CYS A 11 -1.93 -9.85 5.36
N VAL A 12 -1.77 -9.16 6.48
CA VAL A 12 -2.46 -9.49 7.74
C VAL A 12 -3.63 -8.56 8.06
N GLY A 13 -4.01 -7.70 7.11
CA GLY A 13 -5.16 -6.81 7.25
C GLY A 13 -5.05 -5.73 8.34
N ALA A 14 -3.84 -5.24 8.62
CA ALA A 14 -3.61 -4.25 9.68
C ALA A 14 -4.09 -2.81 9.36
N GLY A 15 -4.55 -2.54 8.13
CA GLY A 15 -5.09 -1.24 7.72
C GLY A 15 -4.10 -0.07 7.65
N GLN A 16 -2.82 -0.26 8.00
CA GLN A 16 -1.84 0.84 8.06
C GLN A 16 -1.63 1.57 6.71
N CYS A 17 -1.81 0.85 5.60
CA CYS A 17 -1.69 1.41 4.26
C CYS A 17 -2.79 2.42 3.95
N VAL A 18 -4.06 2.03 4.02
CA VAL A 18 -5.21 2.91 3.77
C VAL A 18 -5.25 4.10 4.75
N LEU A 19 -4.82 3.90 6.01
CA LEU A 19 -4.74 4.98 6.98
C LEU A 19 -3.64 6.01 6.67
N THR A 20 -2.60 5.62 5.93
CA THR A 20 -1.45 6.48 5.61
C THR A 20 -1.57 7.13 4.24
N ASP A 21 -2.07 6.39 3.26
CA ASP A 21 -2.20 6.84 1.88
C ASP A 21 -3.51 6.35 1.25
N PRO A 22 -4.67 6.94 1.67
CA PRO A 22 -5.99 6.50 1.22
C PRO A 22 -6.24 6.75 -0.27
N ASP A 23 -5.41 7.56 -0.93
CA ASP A 23 -5.49 7.77 -2.39
C ASP A 23 -4.94 6.56 -3.17
N ALA A 24 -3.97 5.84 -2.60
CA ALA A 24 -3.29 4.72 -3.24
C ALA A 24 -3.78 3.35 -2.76
N PHE A 25 -4.33 3.28 -1.55
CA PHE A 25 -4.77 2.03 -0.92
C PHE A 25 -6.19 2.13 -0.38
N ASP A 26 -6.88 1.00 -0.46
CA ASP A 26 -8.10 0.73 0.30
C ASP A 26 -7.94 -0.59 1.07
N GLN A 27 -8.94 -0.94 1.86
CA GLN A 27 -9.00 -2.20 2.57
C GLN A 27 -10.25 -3.00 2.15
N SER A 28 -10.04 -4.26 1.76
CA SER A 28 -11.12 -5.17 1.40
C SER A 28 -12.11 -5.31 2.56
N GLY A 29 -13.39 -5.03 2.31
CA GLY A 29 -14.45 -5.23 3.29
C GLY A 29 -14.81 -6.71 3.50
N GLU A 30 -14.37 -7.60 2.61
CA GLU A 30 -14.67 -9.04 2.68
C GLU A 30 -13.67 -9.80 3.56
N ASP A 31 -12.38 -9.54 3.36
CA ASP A 31 -11.29 -10.30 3.96
C ASP A 31 -10.26 -9.42 4.70
N GLY A 32 -10.40 -8.10 4.65
CA GLY A 32 -9.53 -7.15 5.34
C GLY A 32 -8.16 -6.97 4.69
N THR A 33 -7.83 -7.62 3.58
CA THR A 33 -6.54 -7.41 2.89
C THR A 33 -6.48 -6.05 2.20
N VAL A 34 -5.26 -5.64 1.86
CA VAL A 34 -5.03 -4.39 1.13
C VAL A 34 -5.55 -4.47 -0.30
N VAL A 35 -6.17 -3.40 -0.76
CA VAL A 35 -6.49 -3.17 -2.18
C VAL A 35 -5.61 -2.02 -2.67
N VAL A 36 -4.89 -2.22 -3.77
CA VAL A 36 -4.11 -1.14 -4.41
C VAL A 36 -5.02 -0.44 -5.42
N LEU A 37 -5.38 0.82 -5.13
CA LEU A 37 -6.23 1.65 -5.99
C LEU A 37 -5.43 2.31 -7.12
N GLN A 38 -4.23 2.77 -6.79
CA GLN A 38 -3.29 3.40 -7.72
C GLN A 38 -1.92 2.76 -7.52
N ASP A 39 -1.48 1.97 -8.49
CA ASP A 39 -0.20 1.25 -8.39
C ASP A 39 1.01 2.11 -8.76
N THR A 40 0.77 3.29 -9.36
CA THR A 40 1.82 4.20 -9.81
C THR A 40 1.62 5.57 -9.15
N PRO A 41 2.53 6.01 -8.26
CA PRO A 41 2.39 7.30 -7.60
C PRO A 41 2.31 8.45 -8.62
N ALA A 42 1.31 9.33 -8.45
CA ALA A 42 1.04 10.41 -9.40
C ALA A 42 2.08 11.54 -9.37
N ASP A 43 2.69 11.78 -8.20
CA ASP A 43 3.70 12.81 -7.96
C ASP A 43 4.62 12.43 -6.79
N ASP A 44 5.58 13.30 -6.49
CA ASP A 44 6.56 13.09 -5.41
C ASP A 44 5.92 13.04 -4.01
N GLU A 45 4.81 13.74 -3.79
CA GLU A 45 4.10 13.72 -2.49
C GLU A 45 3.34 12.41 -2.30
N ALA A 46 2.69 11.90 -3.36
CA ALA A 46 2.11 10.57 -3.39
C ALA A 46 3.19 9.50 -3.14
N LEU A 47 4.35 9.61 -3.80
CA LEU A 47 5.46 8.69 -3.58
C LEU A 47 5.96 8.70 -2.13
N LYS A 48 6.01 9.86 -1.47
CA LYS A 48 6.38 9.96 -0.05
C LYS A 48 5.37 9.23 0.85
N ARG A 49 4.06 9.46 0.66
CA ARG A 49 3.01 8.77 1.45
C ARG A 49 3.06 7.26 1.25
N THR A 50 3.16 6.83 0.00
CA THR A 50 3.31 5.42 -0.38
C THR A 50 4.55 4.79 0.28
N ARG A 51 5.69 5.48 0.32
CA ARG A 51 6.91 4.99 1.00
C ARG A 51 6.67 4.79 2.50
N VAL A 52 5.99 5.73 3.16
CA VAL A 52 5.63 5.58 4.58
C VAL A 52 4.71 4.38 4.77
N ALA A 53 3.66 4.23 3.95
CA ALA A 53 2.74 3.11 4.02
C ALA A 53 3.44 1.74 3.87
N VAL A 54 4.42 1.66 2.97
CA VAL A 54 5.27 0.47 2.77
C VAL A 54 6.14 0.20 3.99
N GLU A 55 6.81 1.22 4.54
CA GLU A 55 7.70 1.11 5.70
C GLU A 55 6.97 0.63 6.96
N ILE A 56 5.78 1.16 7.22
CA ILE A 56 5.02 0.84 8.43
C ILE A 56 4.17 -0.43 8.30
N CYS A 57 4.17 -1.09 7.14
CA CYS A 57 3.42 -2.33 6.93
C CYS A 57 3.95 -3.44 7.86
N PRO A 58 3.17 -3.89 8.87
CA PRO A 58 3.69 -4.77 9.91
C PRO A 58 4.09 -6.15 9.39
N SER A 59 3.40 -6.65 8.36
CA SER A 59 3.71 -7.95 7.76
C SER A 59 4.68 -7.87 6.57
N ARG A 60 5.11 -6.66 6.20
CA ARG A 60 5.95 -6.40 5.01
C ARG A 60 5.33 -6.96 3.72
N ALA A 61 4.01 -6.83 3.60
CA ALA A 61 3.25 -7.22 2.42
C ALA A 61 3.39 -6.23 1.26
N LEU A 62 3.86 -5.01 1.52
CA LEU A 62 3.99 -3.95 0.52
C LEU A 62 5.44 -3.74 0.11
N SER A 63 5.66 -3.40 -1.16
CA SER A 63 6.97 -3.02 -1.70
C SER A 63 6.84 -2.04 -2.87
N ILE A 64 7.95 -1.39 -3.20
CA ILE A 64 8.06 -0.46 -4.34
C ILE A 64 9.14 -0.99 -5.28
N THR A 65 8.86 -1.03 -6.57
CA THR A 65 9.74 -1.51 -7.65
C THR A 65 9.97 -0.44 -8.71
N GLU A 66 11.07 -0.52 -9.48
CA GLU A 66 11.41 0.43 -10.56
C GLU A 66 10.97 -0.03 -11.96
#